data_AF-A0A7J4QYJ2-F1
#
_entry.id   AF-A0A7J4QYJ2-F1
#
_cell.length_a   1.000
_cell.length_b   1.000
_cell.length_c   1.000
_cell.angle_alpha   90.00
_cell.angle_beta   90.00
_cell.angle_gamma   90.00
#
_symmetry.space_group_name_H-M   'P 1'
#
loop_
_entity.id
_entity.type
_entity.pdbx_description
1 polymer ?
#
loop_
_entity_poly.entity_id
_entity_poly.type
_entity_poly.pdbx_seq_one_letter_code
_entity_poly.pdbx_strand_id
1 'polypeptide(L)'
;MTEELFVESRISPPALSCPKCDEMLPLELGEVQCEMCSARVKIEHQGTRNKWLEEKVSCPGCDKVLIVGVDSRPANLQCASCDCQFIVKPNIPKIEIECPACERR
;
A
#
# COMPACT_ATOMS: atom_id res chain seq x y z
N MET A 1 -6.22 10.45 -24.02
CA MET A 1 -5.59 9.45 -23.14
C MET A 1 -5.46 10.13 -21.79
N THR A 2 -6.30 9.79 -20.82
CA THR A 2 -6.24 10.34 -19.46
C THR A 2 -5.16 9.56 -18.73
N GLU A 3 -4.02 10.18 -18.49
CA GLU A 3 -2.96 9.57 -17.68
C GLU A 3 -3.46 9.47 -16.23
N GLU A 4 -3.61 8.25 -15.72
CA GLU A 4 -3.99 8.02 -14.33
C GLU A 4 -2.81 8.38 -13.42
N LEU A 5 -2.96 9.43 -12.62
CA LEU A 5 -1.94 9.87 -11.70
C LEU A 5 -1.95 9.00 -10.44
N PHE A 6 -0.77 8.62 -9.96
CA PHE A 6 -0.61 7.79 -8.77
C PHE A 6 0.45 8.35 -7.83
N VAL A 7 0.23 8.13 -6.54
CA VAL A 7 1.16 8.46 -5.45
C VAL A 7 1.31 7.22 -4.58
N GLU A 8 2.54 6.86 -4.24
CA GLU A 8 2.78 5.76 -3.30
C GLU A 8 2.61 6.24 -1.86
N SER A 9 1.89 5.46 -1.05
CA SER A 9 1.83 5.63 0.40
C SER A 9 3.24 5.60 0.98
N ARG A 10 3.47 6.33 2.06
CA ARG A 10 4.70 6.22 2.87
C ARG A 10 4.56 5.17 3.94
N ILE A 11 3.32 4.86 4.35
CA ILE A 11 3.03 3.92 5.41
C ILE A 11 2.79 2.54 4.80
N SER A 12 3.66 1.60 5.14
CA SER A 12 3.52 0.20 4.79
C SER A 12 2.49 -0.51 5.67
N PRO A 13 1.68 -1.41 5.09
CA PRO A 13 0.96 -2.44 5.82
C PRO A 13 1.89 -3.26 6.72
N PRO A 14 1.41 -3.79 7.85
CA PRO A 14 2.22 -4.65 8.72
C PRO A 14 2.58 -5.96 8.00
N ALA A 15 3.83 -6.38 8.10
CA ALA A 15 4.25 -7.70 7.67
C ALA A 15 3.79 -8.74 8.71
N LEU A 16 2.94 -9.67 8.29
CA LEU A 16 2.37 -10.71 9.15
C LEU A 16 2.54 -12.08 8.50
N SER A 17 2.61 -13.12 9.32
CA SER A 17 2.67 -14.51 8.89
C SER A 17 1.29 -15.17 8.98
N CYS A 18 1.05 -16.17 8.12
CA CYS A 18 -0.18 -16.94 8.12
C CYS A 18 -0.22 -17.85 9.36
N PRO A 19 -1.28 -17.82 10.19
CA PRO A 19 -1.37 -18.66 11.39
C PRO A 19 -1.47 -20.16 11.08
N LYS A 20 -1.68 -20.54 9.82
CA LYS A 20 -1.83 -21.95 9.40
C LYS A 20 -0.54 -22.56 8.87
N CYS A 21 0.25 -21.81 8.10
CA CYS A 21 1.46 -22.31 7.44
C CYS A 21 2.72 -21.51 7.76
N ASP A 22 2.62 -20.47 8.59
CA ASP A 22 3.69 -19.57 9.01
C ASP A 22 4.39 -18.78 7.87
N GLU A 23 3.91 -18.92 6.64
CA GLU A 23 4.40 -18.14 5.50
C GLU A 23 3.95 -16.68 5.55
N MET A 24 4.72 -15.79 4.93
CA MET A 24 4.40 -14.37 4.83
C MET A 24 3.07 -14.13 4.09
N LEU A 25 2.19 -13.35 4.69
CA LEU A 25 0.92 -12.93 4.07
C LEU A 25 1.16 -11.74 3.13
N PRO A 26 0.29 -11.57 2.12
CA PRO A 26 0.21 -10.33 1.35
C PRO A 26 0.14 -9.11 2.27
N LEU A 27 0.89 -8.07 1.91
CA LEU A 27 0.98 -6.82 2.65
C LEU A 27 -0.28 -5.98 2.39
N GLU A 28 -1.38 -6.37 3.01
CA GLU A 28 -2.69 -5.72 2.87
C GLU A 28 -3.43 -5.72 4.21
N LEU A 29 -4.42 -4.84 4.36
CA LEU A 29 -5.35 -4.86 5.50
C LEU A 29 -6.71 -5.37 5.02
N GLY A 30 -7.47 -6.00 5.92
CA GLY A 30 -8.78 -6.56 5.61
C GLY A 30 -8.74 -8.08 5.47
N GLU A 31 -9.58 -8.63 4.60
CA GLU A 31 -9.59 -10.08 4.33
C GLU A 31 -8.53 -10.42 3.30
N VAL A 32 -7.49 -11.12 3.75
CA VAL A 32 -6.36 -11.54 2.92
C VAL A 32 -6.37 -13.05 2.78
N GLN A 33 -6.15 -13.53 1.56
CA GLN A 33 -5.97 -14.95 1.28
C GLN A 33 -4.48 -15.29 1.24
N CYS A 34 -4.06 -16.26 2.05
CA CYS A 34 -2.70 -16.79 1.97
C CYS A 34 -2.50 -17.52 0.64
N GLU A 35 -1.48 -17.11 -0.13
CA GLU A 35 -1.18 -17.70 -1.44
C GLU A 35 -0.70 -19.16 -1.34
N MET A 36 -0.06 -19.54 -0.22
CA MET A 36 0.49 -20.89 -0.03
C MET A 36 -0.56 -21.92 0.42
N CYS A 37 -1.38 -21.56 1.41
CA CYS A 37 -2.31 -22.52 2.05
C CYS A 37 -3.80 -22.21 1.79
N SER A 38 -4.09 -21.15 1.03
CA SER A 38 -5.43 -20.67 0.70
C SER A 38 -6.32 -20.34 1.92
N ALA A 39 -5.73 -20.22 3.12
CA ALA A 39 -6.46 -19.78 4.30
C ALA A 39 -6.85 -18.31 4.17
N ARG A 40 -8.08 -17.98 4.55
CA ARG A 40 -8.56 -16.59 4.65
C ARG A 40 -8.27 -16.07 6.05
N VAL A 41 -7.53 -14.98 6.13
CA VAL A 41 -7.09 -14.35 7.38
C VAL A 41 -7.59 -12.91 7.38
N LYS A 42 -8.21 -12.49 8.47
CA LYS A 42 -8.64 -11.10 8.65
C LYS A 42 -7.54 -10.33 9.37
N ILE A 43 -6.92 -9.38 8.67
CA ILE A 43 -5.86 -8.52 9.18
C ILE A 43 -6.47 -7.18 9.60
N GLU A 44 -6.68 -7.00 10.91
CA GLU A 44 -7.11 -5.74 11.50
C GLU A 44 -6.00 -5.15 12.37
N HIS A 45 -5.43 -4.03 11.92
CA HIS A 45 -4.41 -3.30 12.67
C HIS A 45 -4.77 -1.81 12.76
N GLN A 46 -5.33 -1.40 13.89
CA GLN A 46 -5.79 -0.02 14.12
C GLN A 46 -4.66 1.00 13.96
N GLY A 47 -3.44 0.67 14.39
CA GLY A 47 -2.29 1.58 14.26
C GLY A 47 -1.99 1.95 12.82
N THR A 48 -2.13 1.02 11.87
CA THR A 48 -1.91 1.31 10.44
C THR A 48 -3.08 2.08 9.85
N ARG A 49 -4.32 1.76 10.23
CA ARG A 49 -5.51 2.51 9.79
C ARG A 49 -5.45 3.98 10.20
N ASN A 50 -5.11 4.24 11.46
CA ASN A 50 -4.97 5.61 11.97
C ASN A 50 -3.87 6.37 11.21
N LYS A 51 -2.72 5.72 10.96
CA LYS A 51 -1.65 6.31 10.15
C LYS A 51 -2.11 6.61 8.72
N TRP A 52 -2.89 5.75 8.08
CA TRP A 52 -3.42 5.99 6.73
C TRP A 52 -4.45 7.13 6.67
N LEU A 53 -5.25 7.31 7.72
CA LEU A 53 -6.19 8.43 7.86
C LEU A 53 -5.43 9.76 7.96
N GLU A 54 -4.39 9.81 8.78
CA GLU A 54 -3.58 11.01 9.04
C GLU A 54 -2.46 11.23 8.01
N GLU A 55 -2.34 10.34 7.01
CA GLU A 55 -1.29 10.39 6.01
C GLU A 55 -1.36 11.67 5.19
N LYS A 56 -0.21 12.33 5.05
CA LYS A 56 -0.05 13.53 4.23
C LYS A 56 0.58 13.17 2.90
N VAL A 57 -0.13 13.44 1.82
CA VAL A 57 0.32 13.22 0.43
C VAL A 57 0.37 14.55 -0.31
N SER A 58 1.33 14.70 -1.22
CA SER A 58 1.41 15.86 -2.10
C SER A 58 0.56 15.60 -3.34
N CYS A 59 -0.28 16.56 -3.73
CA CYS A 59 -1.04 16.46 -4.97
C CYS A 59 -0.10 16.50 -6.18
N PRO A 60 -0.19 15.53 -7.12
CA PRO A 60 0.69 15.48 -8.28
C PRO A 60 0.45 16.63 -9.29
N GLY A 61 -0.68 17.34 -9.20
CA GLY A 61 -1.01 18.43 -10.12
C GLY A 61 -0.71 19.85 -9.61
N CYS A 62 -0.64 20.07 -8.29
CA CYS A 62 -0.44 21.42 -7.72
C CYS A 62 0.50 21.47 -6.51
N ASP A 63 1.15 20.35 -6.18
CA ASP A 63 2.11 20.19 -5.07
C ASP A 63 1.60 20.54 -3.67
N LYS A 64 0.30 20.87 -3.51
CA LYS A 64 -0.31 21.09 -2.20
C LYS A 64 -0.38 19.80 -1.40
N VAL A 65 -0.10 19.92 -0.10
CA VAL A 65 -0.21 18.82 0.86
C VAL A 65 -1.69 18.60 1.21
N LEU A 66 -2.15 17.38 1.01
CA LEU A 66 -3.49 16.91 1.35
C LEU A 66 -3.39 15.84 2.43
N ILE A 67 -4.40 15.75 3.28
CA ILE A 67 -4.59 14.64 4.22
C ILE A 67 -5.47 13.61 3.52
N VAL A 68 -5.04 12.35 3.48
CA VAL A 68 -5.76 11.28 2.76
C VAL A 68 -7.14 11.04 3.36
N GLY A 69 -7.26 10.94 4.69
CA GLY A 69 -8.55 10.79 5.37
C GLY A 69 -9.29 9.47 5.11
N VAL A 70 -8.63 8.49 4.49
CA VAL A 70 -9.18 7.16 4.18
C VAL A 70 -8.33 6.07 4.83
N ASP A 71 -8.96 5.09 5.47
CA ASP A 71 -8.33 3.99 6.23
C ASP A 71 -8.12 2.72 5.39
N SER A 72 -8.23 2.82 4.07
CA SER A 72 -8.03 1.72 3.11
C SER A 72 -7.09 2.14 1.98
N ARG A 73 -6.45 1.15 1.35
CA ARG A 73 -5.58 1.32 0.18
C ARG A 73 -5.85 0.17 -0.80
N PRO A 74 -5.83 0.39 -2.12
CA PRO A 74 -5.66 1.68 -2.81
C PRO A 74 -6.85 2.63 -2.58
N ALA A 75 -6.60 3.94 -2.58
CA ALA A 75 -7.63 4.96 -2.38
C ALA A 75 -7.64 6.00 -3.51
N ASN A 76 -8.81 6.26 -4.08
CA ASN A 76 -9.00 7.33 -5.06
C ASN A 76 -9.24 8.65 -4.35
N LEU A 77 -8.42 9.65 -4.64
CA LEU A 77 -8.51 10.99 -4.06
C LEU A 77 -8.70 12.04 -5.13
N GLN A 78 -9.44 13.10 -4.79
CA GLN A 78 -9.55 14.31 -5.59
C GLN A 78 -9.00 15.49 -4.79
N CYS A 79 -8.09 16.25 -5.39
CA CYS A 79 -7.56 17.46 -4.77
C CYS A 79 -8.64 18.55 -4.76
N ALA A 80 -8.97 19.06 -3.57
CA ALA A 80 -9.94 20.17 -3.43
C ALA A 80 -9.46 21.50 -4.03
N SER A 81 -8.17 21.63 -4.40
CA SER A 81 -7.61 22.89 -4.91
C SER A 81 -7.44 22.93 -6.43
N CYS A 82 -7.24 21.80 -7.10
CA CYS A 82 -7.01 21.76 -8.54
C CYS A 82 -7.86 20.70 -9.25
N ASP A 83 -8.78 20.05 -8.53
CA ASP A 83 -9.69 19.01 -9.02
C ASP A 83 -9.00 17.79 -9.67
N CYS A 84 -7.68 17.67 -9.51
CA CYS A 84 -6.90 16.54 -9.96
C CYS A 84 -7.32 15.27 -9.21
N GLN A 85 -7.65 14.21 -9.96
CA GLN A 85 -7.92 12.88 -9.43
C GLN A 85 -6.65 12.03 -9.50
N PHE A 86 -6.33 11.34 -8.40
CA PHE A 86 -5.16 10.47 -8.33
C PHE A 86 -5.39 9.32 -7.35
N ILE A 87 -4.59 8.26 -7.50
CA ILE A 87 -4.70 7.04 -6.71
C ILE A 87 -3.54 6.95 -5.71
N VAL A 88 -3.85 6.79 -4.43
CA VAL A 88 -2.85 6.46 -3.41
C VAL A 88 -2.70 4.94 -3.34
N LYS A 89 -1.56 4.44 -3.81
CA LYS A 89 -1.22 3.01 -3.79
C LYS A 89 -0.64 2.58 -2.44
N PRO A 90 -0.89 1.34 -2.00
CA PRO A 90 -0.23 0.81 -0.79
C PRO A 90 1.30 0.80 -0.98
N ASN A 91 2.04 1.02 0.11
CA ASN A 91 3.49 0.93 0.10
C ASN A 91 3.90 -0.54 0.21
N ILE A 92 4.18 -1.15 -0.94
CA ILE A 92 4.71 -2.51 -1.03
C ILE A 92 6.25 -2.38 -1.10
N PRO A 93 6.98 -2.68 -0.01
CA PRO A 93 8.44 -2.62 0.00
C PRO A 93 8.99 -3.60 -1.05
N LYS A 94 9.71 -3.05 -2.03
CA LYS A 94 10.41 -3.82 -3.05
C LYS A 94 11.81 -4.09 -2.53
N ILE A 95 12.21 -5.36 -2.52
CA ILE A 95 13.58 -5.77 -2.24
C ILE A 95 14.23 -6.17 -3.56
N GLU A 96 15.44 -5.68 -3.80
CA GLU A 96 16.26 -6.16 -4.91
C GLU A 96 16.83 -7.53 -4.53
N ILE A 97 16.65 -8.51 -5.41
CA ILE A 97 17.20 -9.85 -5.24
C ILE A 97 18.27 -10.04 -6.30
N GLU A 98 19.52 -10.13 -5.86
CA GLU A 98 20.64 -10.46 -6.72
C GLU A 98 20.69 -11.98 -6.91
N CYS A 99 20.75 -12.44 -8.16
CA CYS A 99 20.84 -13.86 -8.47
C CYS A 99 22.29 -14.34 -8.29
N PRO A 100 22.59 -15.24 -7.34
CA PRO A 100 23.96 -15.70 -7.10
C PRO A 100 24.56 -16.48 -8.28
N ALA A 101 23.74 -16.93 -9.24
CA ALA A 101 24.22 -17.56 -10.47
C ALA A 101 24.62 -16.54 -11.55
N CYS A 102 24.03 -15.35 -11.55
CA CYS A 102 24.32 -14.28 -12.52
C CYS A 102 25.57 -13.46 -12.14
N GLU A 103 26.06 -13.57 -10.90
CA GLU A 103 27.32 -12.96 -10.44
C GLU A 103 28.57 -13.82 -10.68
N ARG A 104 28.43 -15.08 -11.12
CA ARG A 104 29.57 -15.91 -11.52
C ARG A 104 30.12 -15.42 -12.86
N ARG A 105 31.08 -14.49 -12.82
CA ARG A 105 31.99 -14.21 -13.93
C ARG A 105 32.89 -15.42 -14.22
#